data_AF-A0A6G9Z1P1-F1
#
_entry.id   AF-A0A6G9Z1P1-F1
#
_cell.length_a   1.000
_cell.length_b   1.000
_cell.length_c   1.000
_cell.angle_alpha   90.00
_cell.angle_beta   90.00
_cell.angle_gamma   90.00
#
_symmetry.space_group_name_H-M   'P 1'
#
loop_
_entity.id
_entity.type
_entity.pdbx_description
1 polymer ?
#
loop_
_entity_poly.entity_id
_entity_poly.type
_entity_poly.pdbx_seq_one_letter_code
_entity_poly.pdbx_strand_id
1 'polypeptide(L)'
;MNAVNNSEATSPHERAAMNESVSHNTGDQKVRFFVLGPLVAYRGTKLVDLGPAKQRSLLAVLALHPNQPVTRTEIIDSLWADHAPTSVQNLVHTYIARLRLKLEQRPRPRGRGQVIVSTAQGYMLNADTDQLDLLRFRELLKSTEARRDEENPDIVFATLREAVDLWRGDILTDVRIDSPSMPATVALRHEYVMATIRLAQAANALERDAEVLPTLERAVQVEPLHEGICARLMIALASSGNQVGALRVFHGLRVQLQREFGVDPGPELRRAHQRILRHEIHSRTA
;
A
#
# COMPACT_ATOMS: atom_id res chain seq x y z
N MET A 1 -7.57 -19.02 37.73
CA MET A 1 -6.86 -19.57 36.56
C MET A 1 -7.90 -19.78 35.46
N ASN A 2 -7.65 -19.22 34.28
CA ASN A 2 -8.40 -19.31 33.02
C ASN A 2 -9.78 -18.62 32.94
N ALA A 3 -9.84 -17.48 32.27
CA ALA A 3 -10.14 -17.40 30.84
C ALA A 3 -10.25 -15.91 30.44
N VAL A 4 -9.18 -15.34 29.89
CA VAL A 4 -9.25 -14.04 29.23
C VAL A 4 -9.75 -14.29 27.81
N ASN A 5 -10.97 -13.84 27.58
CA ASN A 5 -11.66 -13.89 26.30
C ASN A 5 -10.99 -12.89 25.36
N ASN A 6 -10.08 -13.35 24.50
CA ASN A 6 -9.41 -12.50 23.53
C ASN A 6 -10.28 -12.43 22.27
N SER A 7 -11.15 -11.42 22.23
CA SER A 7 -11.88 -11.01 21.02
C SER A 7 -10.88 -10.44 20.01
N GLU A 8 -10.37 -11.27 19.10
CA GLU A 8 -9.63 -10.83 17.93
C GLU A 8 -10.53 -9.90 17.08
N ALA A 9 -10.19 -8.62 17.07
CA ALA A 9 -10.78 -7.63 16.20
C ALA A 9 -10.35 -7.92 14.75
N THR A 10 -11.24 -8.59 14.02
CA THR A 10 -11.11 -8.82 12.57
C THR A 10 -11.16 -7.47 11.86
N SER A 11 -10.17 -7.19 11.02
CA SER A 11 -10.03 -5.93 10.30
C SER A 11 -11.17 -5.77 9.27
N PRO A 12 -11.69 -4.55 9.00
CA PRO A 12 -12.72 -4.30 7.99
C PRO A 12 -12.40 -4.89 6.60
N HIS A 13 -11.12 -5.06 6.27
CA HIS A 13 -10.67 -5.67 5.01
C HIS A 13 -10.76 -7.20 4.99
N GLU A 14 -10.65 -7.87 6.14
CA GLU A 14 -10.96 -9.30 6.26
C GLU A 14 -12.46 -9.55 6.03
N ARG A 15 -13.31 -8.58 6.38
CA ARG A 15 -14.75 -8.60 6.08
C ARG A 15 -15.05 -8.30 4.61
N ALA A 16 -14.30 -7.41 3.96
CA ALA A 16 -14.46 -7.14 2.52
C ALA A 16 -14.08 -8.36 1.65
N ALA A 17 -13.01 -9.08 2.01
CA ALA A 17 -12.68 -10.37 1.40
C ALA A 17 -13.76 -11.45 1.63
N MET A 18 -14.59 -11.28 2.67
CA MET A 18 -15.67 -12.18 3.06
C MET A 18 -17.03 -11.85 2.42
N ASN A 19 -17.26 -10.62 1.96
CA ASN A 19 -18.57 -10.15 1.46
C ASN A 19 -18.76 -10.21 -0.07
N GLU A 20 -17.72 -10.43 -0.87
CA GLU A 20 -17.85 -10.54 -2.34
C GLU A 20 -18.06 -11.98 -2.86
N SER A 21 -18.43 -12.93 -2.00
CA SER A 21 -18.49 -14.36 -2.36
C SER A 21 -19.87 -14.99 -2.17
N VAL A 22 -20.87 -14.53 -2.93
CA VAL A 22 -22.04 -15.38 -3.22
C VAL A 22 -22.34 -15.34 -4.72
N SER A 23 -21.54 -16.06 -5.49
CA SER A 23 -21.98 -16.87 -6.63
C SER A 23 -20.87 -17.82 -7.08
N HIS A 24 -21.27 -19.08 -7.29
CA HIS A 24 -20.44 -20.27 -7.46
C HIS A 24 -19.44 -20.24 -8.64
N ASN A 25 -18.19 -20.65 -8.37
CA ASN A 25 -17.50 -21.67 -9.18
C ASN A 25 -16.36 -22.32 -8.38
N THR A 26 -16.50 -23.60 -8.01
CA THR A 26 -15.48 -24.41 -7.30
C THR A 26 -14.49 -25.03 -8.29
N GLY A 27 -14.05 -24.26 -9.29
CA GLY A 27 -13.10 -24.68 -10.32
C GLY A 27 -11.94 -23.70 -10.38
N ASP A 28 -10.75 -24.16 -9.94
CA ASP A 28 -9.47 -23.45 -10.00
C ASP A 28 -9.47 -22.02 -9.41
N GLN A 29 -9.76 -21.90 -8.11
CA GLN A 29 -9.58 -20.63 -7.40
C GLN A 29 -8.13 -20.13 -7.54
N LYS A 30 -7.99 -19.03 -8.29
CA LYS A 30 -6.76 -18.26 -8.46
C LYS A 30 -6.25 -17.78 -7.10
N VAL A 31 -4.92 -17.62 -6.98
CA VAL A 31 -4.32 -17.03 -5.77
C VAL A 31 -4.43 -15.52 -5.88
N ARG A 32 -4.88 -14.88 -4.79
CA ARG A 32 -4.88 -13.43 -4.59
C ARG A 32 -3.74 -13.05 -3.66
N PHE A 33 -2.99 -12.04 -4.02
CA PHE A 33 -1.81 -11.52 -3.34
C PHE A 33 -2.11 -10.13 -2.82
N PHE A 34 -1.62 -9.86 -1.61
CA PHE A 34 -1.75 -8.57 -0.97
C PHE A 34 -0.39 -8.09 -0.49
N VAL A 35 0.10 -7.00 -1.08
CA VAL A 35 1.42 -6.41 -0.82
C VAL A 35 1.36 -4.97 -0.32
N LEU A 36 0.18 -4.34 -0.33
CA LEU A 36 -0.05 -3.01 0.24
C LEU A 36 -0.24 -3.10 1.75
N GLY A 37 0.78 -3.59 2.45
CA GLY A 37 0.77 -3.99 3.85
C GLY A 37 1.60 -5.27 4.04
N PRO A 38 1.37 -6.05 5.11
CA PRO A 38 2.02 -7.35 5.26
C PRO A 38 1.73 -8.28 4.08
N LEU A 39 2.74 -9.03 3.63
CA LEU A 39 2.62 -9.97 2.51
C LEU A 39 1.66 -11.11 2.88
N VAL A 40 0.54 -11.18 2.16
CA VAL A 40 -0.46 -12.23 2.36
C VAL A 40 -0.89 -12.80 1.01
N ALA A 41 -1.15 -14.11 0.98
CA ALA A 41 -1.72 -14.77 -0.19
C ALA A 41 -2.91 -15.65 0.21
N TYR A 42 -4.01 -15.53 -0.51
CA TYR A 42 -5.23 -16.31 -0.29
C TYR A 42 -5.59 -17.12 -1.53
N ARG A 43 -6.08 -18.34 -1.31
CA ARG A 43 -6.78 -19.13 -2.33
C ARG A 43 -8.24 -19.26 -1.90
N GLY A 44 -9.13 -18.56 -2.60
CA GLY A 44 -10.48 -18.32 -2.09
C GLY A 44 -10.42 -17.59 -0.75
N THR A 45 -10.86 -18.26 0.31
CA THR A 45 -10.81 -17.78 1.70
C THR A 45 -9.66 -18.37 2.51
N LYS A 46 -8.91 -19.34 1.95
CA LYS A 46 -7.84 -20.05 2.67
C LYS A 46 -6.51 -19.32 2.54
N LEU A 47 -5.87 -19.03 3.67
CA LEU A 47 -4.52 -18.49 3.71
C LEU A 47 -3.52 -19.50 3.14
N VAL A 48 -2.66 -19.05 2.22
CA VAL A 48 -1.56 -19.82 1.67
C VAL A 48 -0.32 -19.58 2.51
N ASP A 49 0.22 -20.62 3.14
CA ASP A 49 1.51 -20.54 3.83
C ASP A 49 2.60 -20.25 2.80
N LEU A 50 3.17 -19.05 2.77
CA LEU A 50 4.21 -18.67 1.81
C LEU A 50 5.62 -19.20 2.17
N GLY A 51 5.76 -19.91 3.29
CA GLY A 51 7.00 -20.49 3.75
C GLY A 51 7.94 -19.49 4.46
N PRO A 52 9.24 -19.82 4.54
CA PRO A 52 10.23 -19.05 5.31
C PRO A 52 10.44 -17.63 4.78
N ALA A 53 11.04 -16.76 5.61
CA ALA A 53 11.24 -15.33 5.32
C ALA A 53 11.85 -15.05 3.94
N LYS A 54 12.98 -15.69 3.57
CA LYS A 54 13.60 -15.45 2.24
C LYS A 54 12.73 -15.89 1.06
N GLN A 55 11.88 -16.90 1.24
CA GLN A 55 10.92 -17.32 0.21
C GLN A 55 9.81 -16.27 0.05
N ARG A 56 9.31 -15.72 1.17
CA ARG A 56 8.38 -14.58 1.17
C ARG A 56 9.00 -13.33 0.54
N SER A 57 10.26 -13.02 0.86
CA SER A 57 11.01 -11.91 0.26
C SER A 57 11.13 -12.03 -1.24
N LEU A 58 11.41 -13.23 -1.76
CA LEU A 58 11.44 -13.46 -3.20
C LEU A 58 10.08 -13.12 -3.83
N LEU A 59 8.99 -13.64 -3.26
CA LEU A 59 7.65 -13.37 -3.79
C LEU A 59 7.31 -11.88 -3.73
N ALA A 60 7.66 -11.19 -2.64
CA ALA A 60 7.46 -9.76 -2.48
C ALA A 60 8.17 -8.96 -3.59
N VAL A 61 9.44 -9.28 -3.89
CA VAL A 61 10.19 -8.66 -4.99
C VAL A 61 9.45 -8.84 -6.31
N LEU A 62 9.00 -10.04 -6.64
CA LEU A 62 8.26 -10.28 -7.88
C LEU A 62 6.91 -9.55 -7.89
N ALA A 63 6.22 -9.48 -6.75
CA ALA A 63 4.91 -8.84 -6.63
C ALA A 63 4.95 -7.31 -6.68
N LEU A 64 6.09 -6.70 -6.35
CA LEU A 64 6.33 -5.27 -6.57
C LEU A 64 6.57 -4.91 -8.05
N HIS A 65 6.90 -5.91 -8.87
CA HIS A 65 7.10 -5.79 -10.32
C HIS A 65 6.11 -6.70 -11.08
N PRO A 66 4.79 -6.50 -10.90
CA PRO A 66 3.80 -7.40 -11.49
C PRO A 66 3.87 -7.38 -13.01
N ASN A 67 3.79 -8.56 -13.62
CA ASN A 67 3.82 -8.77 -15.06
C ASN A 67 5.09 -8.23 -15.75
N GLN A 68 6.17 -8.04 -14.98
CA GLN A 68 7.48 -7.64 -15.49
C GLN A 68 8.56 -8.66 -15.06
N PRO A 69 9.49 -9.05 -15.96
CA PRO A 69 10.62 -9.89 -15.58
C PRO A 69 11.52 -9.18 -14.58
N VAL A 70 11.79 -9.83 -13.44
CA VAL A 70 12.87 -9.48 -12.52
C VAL A 70 14.02 -10.44 -12.76
N THR A 71 15.20 -9.91 -13.01
CA THR A 71 16.40 -10.69 -13.30
C THR A 71 16.86 -11.47 -12.07
N ARG A 72 17.62 -12.54 -12.27
CA ARG A 72 18.21 -13.30 -11.15
C ARG A 72 19.13 -12.42 -10.30
N THR A 73 19.88 -11.51 -10.94
CA THR A 73 20.78 -10.58 -10.25
C THR A 73 19.99 -9.65 -9.34
N GLU A 74 18.94 -9.00 -9.84
CA GLU A 74 18.08 -8.13 -9.03
C GLU A 74 17.43 -8.87 -7.86
N ILE A 75 16.98 -10.12 -8.08
CA ILE A 75 16.45 -10.97 -7.00
C ILE A 75 17.54 -11.22 -5.96
N ILE A 76 18.76 -11.55 -6.38
CA ILE A 76 19.87 -11.84 -5.47
C ILE A 76 20.23 -10.58 -4.65
N ASP A 77 20.40 -9.46 -5.33
CA ASP A 77 20.78 -8.19 -4.70
C ASP A 77 19.70 -7.73 -3.71
N SER A 78 18.42 -7.90 -4.04
CA SER A 78 17.30 -7.57 -3.15
C SER A 78 17.27 -8.46 -1.90
N LEU A 79 17.57 -9.75 -2.06
CA LEU A 79 17.42 -10.73 -0.98
C LEU A 79 18.66 -10.86 -0.11
N TRP A 80 19.86 -10.66 -0.64
CA TRP A 80 21.10 -10.92 0.10
C TRP A 80 22.05 -9.71 0.14
N ALA A 81 21.83 -8.69 -0.68
CA ALA A 81 22.77 -7.58 -0.87
C ALA A 81 24.21 -8.13 -1.00
N ASP A 82 25.15 -7.62 -0.20
CA ASP A 82 26.55 -8.05 -0.23
C ASP A 82 26.84 -9.40 0.46
N HIS A 83 25.83 -10.07 1.02
CA HIS A 83 25.96 -11.28 1.85
C HIS A 83 25.48 -12.55 1.13
N ALA A 84 25.58 -12.59 -0.20
CA ALA A 84 25.14 -13.71 -1.00
C ALA A 84 26.03 -14.96 -0.78
N PRO A 85 25.45 -16.14 -0.46
CA PRO A 85 26.22 -17.37 -0.36
C PRO A 85 26.69 -17.86 -1.74
N THR A 86 27.74 -18.67 -1.77
CA THR A 86 28.25 -19.29 -3.01
C THR A 86 27.19 -20.09 -3.78
N SER A 87 26.19 -20.63 -3.08
CA SER A 87 25.08 -21.40 -3.64
C SER A 87 23.83 -20.57 -3.97
N VAL A 88 23.91 -19.23 -4.02
CA VAL A 88 22.74 -18.35 -4.12
C VAL A 88 21.86 -18.63 -5.34
N GLN A 89 22.46 -18.95 -6.50
CA GLN A 89 21.72 -19.30 -7.72
C GLN A 89 20.81 -20.53 -7.49
N ASN A 90 21.33 -21.55 -6.81
CA ASN A 90 20.56 -22.76 -6.48
C ASN A 90 19.46 -22.47 -5.44
N LEU A 91 19.69 -21.55 -4.51
CA LEU A 91 18.69 -21.12 -3.54
C LEU A 91 17.51 -20.41 -4.20
N VAL A 92 17.76 -19.52 -5.16
CA VAL A 92 16.69 -18.86 -5.94
C VAL A 92 15.83 -19.90 -6.65
N HIS A 93 16.43 -20.86 -7.36
CA HIS A 93 15.69 -21.95 -8.00
C HIS A 93 14.86 -22.76 -7.01
N THR A 94 15.42 -23.06 -5.83
CA THR A 94 14.75 -23.81 -4.77
C THR A 94 13.52 -23.06 -4.24
N TYR A 95 13.66 -21.75 -3.98
CA TYR A 95 12.56 -20.93 -3.48
C TYR A 95 11.45 -20.77 -4.52
N ILE A 96 11.78 -20.57 -5.79
CA ILE A 96 10.81 -20.55 -6.89
C ILE A 96 10.05 -21.87 -6.99
N ALA A 97 10.75 -23.00 -6.92
CA ALA A 97 10.11 -24.32 -6.99
C ALA A 97 9.14 -24.54 -5.81
N ARG A 98 9.53 -24.15 -4.59
CA ARG A 98 8.67 -24.21 -3.40
C ARG A 98 7.47 -23.28 -3.52
N LEU A 99 7.65 -22.04 -3.99
CA LEU A 99 6.55 -21.12 -4.22
C LEU A 99 5.56 -21.67 -5.25
N ARG A 100 6.03 -22.18 -6.38
CA ARG A 100 5.17 -22.80 -7.40
C ARG A 100 4.35 -23.94 -6.83
N LEU A 101 4.95 -24.81 -6.01
CA LEU A 101 4.23 -25.92 -5.37
C LEU A 101 3.07 -25.44 -4.48
N LYS A 102 3.21 -24.27 -3.86
CA LYS A 102 2.18 -23.71 -2.97
C LYS A 102 1.14 -22.86 -3.71
N LEU A 103 1.56 -22.19 -4.79
CA LEU A 103 0.74 -21.25 -5.55
C LEU A 103 -0.04 -21.92 -6.69
N GLU A 104 0.38 -23.09 -7.18
CA GLU A 104 -0.26 -23.77 -8.30
C GLU A 104 -1.04 -25.00 -7.83
N GLN A 105 -2.28 -25.18 -8.32
CA GLN A 105 -3.14 -26.31 -7.94
C GLN A 105 -2.69 -27.63 -8.56
N ARG A 106 -2.02 -27.58 -9.72
CA ARG A 106 -1.52 -28.76 -10.44
C ARG A 106 -0.03 -28.62 -10.65
N PRO A 107 0.79 -29.58 -10.17
CA PRO A 107 2.21 -29.61 -10.48
C PRO A 107 2.39 -29.66 -12.01
N ARG A 108 3.10 -28.69 -12.55
CA ARG A 108 3.49 -28.67 -13.97
C ARG A 108 4.96 -29.06 -14.13
N PRO A 109 5.35 -29.59 -15.30
CA PRO A 109 6.76 -29.82 -15.62
C PRO A 109 7.60 -28.56 -15.37
N ARG A 110 8.86 -28.76 -14.96
CA ARG A 110 9.80 -27.67 -14.62
C ARG A 110 9.82 -26.60 -15.71
N GLY A 111 9.60 -25.34 -15.32
CA GLY A 111 9.66 -24.18 -16.21
C GLY A 111 8.33 -23.67 -16.77
N ARG A 112 7.20 -24.36 -16.52
CA ARG A 112 5.86 -23.97 -17.02
C ARG A 112 4.91 -23.49 -15.92
N GLY A 113 5.44 -22.79 -14.92
CA GLY A 113 4.59 -22.20 -13.89
C GLY A 113 3.69 -21.11 -14.48
N GLN A 114 2.43 -21.04 -14.08
CA GLN A 114 1.47 -20.04 -14.56
C GLN A 114 1.45 -18.79 -13.69
N VAL A 115 1.73 -18.94 -12.39
CA VAL A 115 1.73 -17.83 -11.43
C VAL A 115 3.10 -17.19 -11.37
N ILE A 116 4.15 -18.01 -11.27
CA ILE A 116 5.54 -17.54 -11.39
C ILE A 116 6.10 -18.10 -12.68
N VAL A 117 6.29 -17.23 -13.67
CA VAL A 117 6.77 -17.58 -15.02
C VAL A 117 8.29 -17.48 -15.05
N SER A 118 8.96 -18.48 -15.64
CA SER A 118 10.40 -18.40 -15.91
C SER A 118 10.63 -17.61 -17.19
N THR A 119 11.50 -16.62 -17.14
CA THR A 119 11.90 -15.81 -18.31
C THR A 119 13.34 -16.14 -18.69
N ALA A 120 13.83 -15.57 -19.81
CA ALA A 120 15.22 -15.78 -20.23
C ALA A 120 16.24 -15.33 -19.17
N GLN A 121 15.94 -14.26 -18.43
CA GLN A 121 16.87 -13.63 -17.49
C GLN A 121 16.48 -13.76 -16.01
N GLY A 122 15.29 -14.30 -15.71
CA GLY A 122 14.84 -14.44 -14.33
C GLY A 122 13.41 -14.96 -14.20
N TYR A 123 12.59 -14.23 -13.46
CA TYR A 123 11.24 -14.65 -13.08
C TYR A 123 10.26 -13.49 -13.11
N MET A 124 9.00 -13.80 -13.33
CA MET A 124 7.91 -12.83 -13.36
C MET A 124 6.73 -13.37 -12.57
N LEU A 125 6.12 -12.55 -11.72
CA LEU A 125 4.80 -12.84 -11.18
C LEU A 125 3.77 -12.43 -12.23
N ASN A 126 3.03 -13.42 -12.74
CA ASN A 126 1.91 -13.20 -13.64
C ASN A 126 0.62 -13.13 -12.82
N ALA A 127 -0.01 -11.96 -12.79
CA ALA A 127 -1.20 -11.68 -12.01
C ALA A 127 -2.13 -10.71 -12.73
N ASP A 128 -3.42 -11.01 -12.70
CA ASP A 128 -4.48 -10.11 -13.14
C ASP A 128 -4.80 -9.07 -12.05
N THR A 129 -5.56 -8.01 -12.41
CA THR A 129 -5.94 -6.92 -11.50
C THR A 129 -6.74 -7.39 -10.28
N ASP A 130 -7.52 -8.47 -10.39
CA ASP A 130 -8.26 -9.11 -9.30
C ASP A 130 -7.39 -10.02 -8.41
N GLN A 131 -6.16 -10.31 -8.83
CA GLN A 131 -5.22 -11.18 -8.13
C GLN A 131 -4.18 -10.43 -7.32
N LEU A 132 -3.96 -9.14 -7.55
CA LEU A 132 -2.94 -8.37 -6.82
C LEU A 132 -3.46 -6.98 -6.46
N ASP A 133 -3.50 -6.68 -5.16
CA ASP A 133 -3.95 -5.39 -4.63
C ASP A 133 -3.19 -4.18 -5.22
N LEU A 134 -1.89 -4.33 -5.50
CA LEU A 134 -1.09 -3.30 -6.19
C LEU A 134 -1.60 -2.99 -7.60
N LEU A 135 -2.00 -4.00 -8.37
CA LEU A 135 -2.59 -3.78 -9.70
C LEU A 135 -3.97 -3.14 -9.59
N ARG A 136 -4.79 -3.61 -8.63
CA ARG A 136 -6.11 -3.02 -8.35
C ARG A 136 -5.99 -1.54 -7.97
N PHE A 137 -5.06 -1.22 -7.07
CA PHE A 137 -4.78 0.15 -6.66
C PHE A 137 -4.45 1.05 -7.85
N ARG A 138 -3.50 0.64 -8.70
CA ARG A 138 -3.09 1.42 -9.88
C ARG A 138 -4.21 1.57 -10.91
N GLU A 139 -5.03 0.53 -11.10
CA GLU A 139 -6.20 0.59 -11.99
C GLU A 139 -7.24 1.59 -11.48
N LEU A 140 -7.53 1.59 -10.17
CA LEU A 140 -8.44 2.56 -9.56
C LEU A 140 -7.91 3.99 -9.74
N LEU A 141 -6.62 4.24 -9.49
CA LEU A 141 -6.02 5.57 -9.72
C LEU A 141 -6.14 6.01 -11.18
N LYS A 142 -5.81 5.14 -12.12
CA LYS A 142 -5.95 5.42 -13.56
C LYS A 142 -7.39 5.73 -13.94
N SER A 143 -8.36 4.99 -13.39
CA SER A 143 -9.78 5.23 -13.64
C SER A 143 -10.25 6.60 -13.14
N THR A 144 -9.66 7.13 -12.06
CA THR A 144 -9.97 8.48 -11.57
C THR A 144 -9.36 9.58 -12.43
N GLU A 145 -8.23 9.33 -13.08
CA GLU A 145 -7.59 10.28 -14.01
C GLU A 145 -8.40 10.41 -15.29
N ALA A 146 -8.93 9.30 -15.81
CA ALA A 146 -9.81 9.30 -16.97
C ALA A 146 -11.11 10.07 -16.75
N ARG A 147 -11.56 10.18 -15.48
CA ARG A 147 -12.79 10.88 -15.08
C ARG A 147 -12.56 12.32 -14.61
N ARG A 148 -11.34 12.86 -14.78
CA ARG A 148 -11.01 14.21 -14.27
C ARG A 148 -11.86 15.31 -14.91
N ASP A 149 -12.31 15.11 -16.14
CA ASP A 149 -13.14 16.04 -16.90
C ASP A 149 -14.65 15.79 -16.69
N GLU A 150 -15.04 14.76 -15.92
CA GLU A 150 -16.43 14.46 -15.61
C GLU A 150 -16.87 15.21 -14.33
N GLU A 151 -18.08 15.79 -14.34
CA GLU A 151 -18.68 16.47 -13.17
C GLU A 151 -19.26 15.47 -12.15
N ASN A 152 -18.49 14.46 -11.72
CA ASN A 152 -18.94 13.54 -10.67
C ASN A 152 -17.91 13.38 -9.53
N PRO A 153 -17.81 14.39 -8.64
CA PRO A 153 -16.85 14.38 -7.54
C PRO A 153 -17.09 13.23 -6.54
N ASP A 154 -18.34 12.77 -6.37
CA ASP A 154 -18.67 11.64 -5.50
C ASP A 154 -18.06 10.31 -6.00
N ILE A 155 -18.14 10.03 -7.30
CA ILE A 155 -17.52 8.82 -7.89
C ILE A 155 -15.99 8.86 -7.73
N VAL A 156 -15.39 10.03 -7.98
CA VAL A 156 -13.94 10.22 -7.83
C VAL A 156 -13.53 9.99 -6.37
N PHE A 157 -14.25 10.58 -5.41
CA PHE A 157 -14.02 10.37 -3.99
C PHE A 157 -14.14 8.89 -3.60
N ALA A 158 -15.22 8.22 -3.99
CA ALA A 158 -15.45 6.80 -3.68
C ALA A 158 -14.37 5.89 -4.26
N THR A 159 -13.94 6.15 -5.49
CA THR A 159 -12.90 5.35 -6.17
C THR A 159 -11.52 5.58 -5.55
N LEU A 160 -11.18 6.84 -5.21
CA LEU A 160 -9.95 7.16 -4.49
C LEU A 160 -9.96 6.54 -3.07
N ARG A 161 -11.12 6.54 -2.41
CA ARG A 161 -11.29 5.90 -1.11
C ARG A 161 -10.99 4.42 -1.20
N GLU A 162 -11.63 3.72 -2.14
CA GLU A 162 -11.38 2.30 -2.39
C GLU A 162 -9.89 2.03 -2.63
N ALA A 163 -9.23 2.83 -3.46
CA ALA A 163 -7.81 2.67 -3.76
C ALA A 163 -6.93 2.81 -2.50
N VAL A 164 -7.15 3.87 -1.72
CA VAL A 164 -6.34 4.14 -0.52
C VAL A 164 -6.63 3.13 0.59
N ASP A 165 -7.85 2.62 0.68
CA ASP A 165 -8.27 1.61 1.65
C ASP A 165 -7.67 0.22 1.36
N LEU A 166 -7.11 -0.04 0.18
CA LEU A 166 -6.32 -1.26 -0.07
C LEU A 166 -5.05 -1.33 0.79
N TRP A 167 -4.62 -0.20 1.36
CA TRP A 167 -3.42 -0.09 2.19
C TRP A 167 -3.69 -0.50 3.64
N ARG A 168 -3.16 -1.66 4.02
CA ARG A 168 -3.39 -2.34 5.30
C ARG A 168 -2.30 -2.05 6.35
N GLY A 169 -1.56 -0.95 6.19
CA GLY A 169 -0.45 -0.55 7.03
C GLY A 169 0.86 -0.45 6.24
N ASP A 170 1.98 -0.53 6.95
CA ASP A 170 3.30 -0.43 6.37
C ASP A 170 3.59 -1.57 5.38
N ILE A 171 4.05 -1.19 4.19
CA ILE A 171 4.34 -2.08 3.07
C ILE A 171 5.37 -3.14 3.49
N LEU A 172 5.01 -4.42 3.35
CA LEU A 172 5.91 -5.58 3.47
C LEU A 172 6.69 -5.63 4.80
N THR A 173 6.10 -5.17 5.91
CA THR A 173 6.73 -5.18 7.25
C THR A 173 7.18 -6.53 7.76
N ASP A 174 6.53 -7.59 7.30
CA ASP A 174 6.81 -8.99 7.63
C ASP A 174 7.90 -9.62 6.74
N VAL A 175 8.45 -8.85 5.80
CA VAL A 175 9.42 -9.30 4.81
C VAL A 175 10.74 -8.57 4.99
N ARG A 176 11.81 -9.34 5.22
CA ARG A 176 13.18 -8.80 5.25
C ARG A 176 13.74 -8.76 3.84
N ILE A 177 13.82 -7.57 3.29
CA ILE A 177 14.56 -7.25 2.06
C ILE A 177 15.84 -6.58 2.54
N ASP A 178 16.98 -7.22 2.29
CA ASP A 178 18.26 -6.84 2.94
C ASP A 178 18.93 -5.65 2.25
N SER A 179 18.47 -5.27 1.05
CA SER A 179 18.90 -4.04 0.38
C SER A 179 18.13 -2.83 0.91
N PRO A 180 18.82 -1.75 1.33
CA PRO A 180 18.17 -0.55 1.86
C PRO A 180 17.31 0.09 0.76
N SER A 181 15.99 0.11 0.99
CA SER A 181 14.99 0.75 0.13
C SER A 181 15.04 0.31 -1.34
N MET A 182 14.38 -0.80 -1.68
CA MET A 182 14.06 -1.07 -3.08
C MET A 182 13.37 0.18 -3.67
N PRO A 183 13.85 0.74 -4.80
CA PRO A 183 13.23 1.89 -5.46
C PRO A 183 11.71 1.71 -5.65
N ALA A 184 11.27 0.48 -5.88
CA ALA A 184 9.86 0.12 -5.98
C ALA A 184 9.05 0.42 -4.71
N THR A 185 9.59 0.17 -3.52
CA THR A 185 8.90 0.47 -2.25
C THR A 185 8.82 1.96 -1.96
N VAL A 186 9.85 2.73 -2.35
CA VAL A 186 9.85 4.20 -2.24
C VAL A 186 8.85 4.80 -3.21
N ALA A 187 8.88 4.35 -4.47
CA ALA A 187 7.91 4.77 -5.48
C ALA A 187 6.47 4.45 -5.03
N LEU A 188 6.26 3.26 -4.46
CA LEU A 188 4.93 2.86 -3.98
C LEU A 188 4.46 3.69 -2.79
N ARG A 189 5.34 4.02 -1.82
CA ARG A 189 5.03 4.99 -0.75
C ARG A 189 4.63 6.35 -1.31
N HIS A 190 5.34 6.83 -2.33
CA HIS A 190 4.99 8.08 -3.00
C HIS A 190 3.63 7.98 -3.70
N GLU A 191 3.32 6.88 -4.41
CA GLU A 191 2.00 6.65 -5.02
C GLU A 191 0.87 6.71 -3.97
N TYR A 192 1.07 6.12 -2.78
CA TYR A 192 0.12 6.18 -1.66
C TYR A 192 -0.12 7.60 -1.15
N VAL A 193 0.95 8.35 -0.91
CA VAL A 193 0.85 9.72 -0.42
C VAL A 193 0.11 10.59 -1.42
N MET A 194 0.45 10.47 -2.71
CA MET A 194 -0.23 11.23 -3.76
C MET A 194 -1.70 10.83 -3.90
N ALA A 195 -2.03 9.55 -3.82
CA ALA A 195 -3.41 9.08 -3.81
C ALA A 195 -4.20 9.63 -2.59
N THR A 196 -3.56 9.66 -1.42
CA THR A 196 -4.18 10.18 -0.19
C THR A 196 -4.40 11.70 -0.25
N ILE A 197 -3.45 12.45 -0.83
CA ILE A 197 -3.62 13.89 -1.06
C ILE A 197 -4.80 14.14 -2.01
N ARG A 198 -4.91 13.37 -3.10
CA ARG A 198 -6.05 13.46 -4.04
C ARG A 198 -7.37 13.13 -3.36
N LEU A 199 -7.41 12.08 -2.54
CA LEU A 199 -8.58 11.70 -1.76
C LEU A 199 -9.00 12.84 -0.82
N ALA A 200 -8.06 13.47 -0.12
CA ALA A 200 -8.36 14.59 0.76
C ALA A 200 -8.83 15.84 0.01
N GLN A 201 -8.31 16.09 -1.19
CA GLN A 201 -8.81 17.17 -2.06
C GLN A 201 -10.25 16.92 -2.51
N ALA A 202 -10.56 15.69 -2.93
CA ALA A 202 -11.93 15.30 -3.29
C ALA A 202 -12.87 15.40 -2.09
N ALA A 203 -12.42 14.97 -0.91
CA ALA A 203 -13.16 15.11 0.34
C ALA A 203 -13.44 16.58 0.67
N ASN A 204 -12.45 17.46 0.52
CA ASN A 204 -12.62 18.89 0.78
C ASN A 204 -13.65 19.54 -0.16
N ALA A 205 -13.64 19.17 -1.44
CA ALA A 205 -14.62 19.66 -2.42
C ALA A 205 -16.06 19.21 -2.11
N LEU A 206 -16.22 18.05 -1.47
CA LEU A 206 -17.51 17.50 -1.05
C LEU A 206 -17.88 17.88 0.40
N GLU A 207 -17.06 18.69 1.08
CA GLU A 207 -17.19 18.97 2.51
C GLU A 207 -17.27 17.68 3.35
N ARG A 208 -16.40 16.71 3.07
CA ARG A 208 -16.29 15.39 3.74
C ARG A 208 -14.91 15.17 4.38
N ASP A 209 -14.21 16.26 4.73
CA ASP A 209 -12.85 16.22 5.27
C ASP A 209 -12.69 15.32 6.51
N ALA A 210 -13.70 15.28 7.38
CA ALA A 210 -13.69 14.44 8.59
C ALA A 210 -13.54 12.94 8.28
N GLU A 211 -14.06 12.49 7.13
CA GLU A 211 -14.02 11.08 6.75
C GLU A 211 -12.61 10.62 6.34
N VAL A 212 -11.73 11.53 5.92
CA VAL A 212 -10.36 11.20 5.49
C VAL A 212 -9.34 11.35 6.61
N LEU A 213 -9.73 11.84 7.80
CA LEU A 213 -8.82 12.09 8.92
C LEU A 213 -7.97 10.87 9.30
N PRO A 214 -8.53 9.68 9.57
CA PRO A 214 -7.71 8.52 9.98
C PRO A 214 -6.71 8.09 8.90
N THR A 215 -7.08 8.28 7.63
CA THR A 215 -6.24 7.96 6.48
C THR A 215 -5.09 8.96 6.34
N LEU A 216 -5.35 10.26 6.54
CA LEU A 216 -4.34 11.32 6.56
C LEU A 216 -3.36 11.15 7.72
N GLU A 217 -3.84 10.81 8.92
CA GLU A 217 -2.99 10.53 10.08
C GLU A 217 -2.02 9.37 9.81
N ARG A 218 -2.53 8.27 9.21
CA ARG A 218 -1.67 7.15 8.81
C ARG A 218 -0.66 7.56 7.74
N ALA A 219 -1.05 8.33 6.74
CA ALA A 219 -0.13 8.78 5.70
C ALA A 219 0.98 9.71 6.23
N VAL A 220 0.68 10.54 7.23
CA VAL A 220 1.70 11.34 7.93
C VAL A 220 2.66 10.45 8.73
N GLN A 221 2.21 9.32 9.29
CA GLN A 221 3.12 8.37 9.93
C GLN A 221 4.09 7.71 8.93
N VAL A 222 3.64 7.47 7.70
CA VAL A 222 4.45 6.87 6.63
C VAL A 222 5.47 7.87 6.08
N GLU A 223 5.04 9.12 5.80
CA GLU A 223 5.90 10.19 5.27
C GLU A 223 5.75 11.47 6.10
N PRO A 224 6.37 11.55 7.29
CA PRO A 224 6.15 12.64 8.25
C PRO A 224 6.67 14.00 7.78
N LEU A 225 7.66 14.01 6.90
CA LEU A 225 8.25 15.23 6.34
C LEU A 225 7.53 15.73 5.08
N HIS A 226 6.54 15.00 4.57
CA HIS A 226 5.85 15.40 3.37
C HIS A 226 4.87 16.55 3.66
N GLU A 227 5.23 17.76 3.25
CA GLU A 227 4.44 18.97 3.56
C GLU A 227 2.99 18.91 3.05
N GLY A 228 2.78 18.36 1.85
CA GLY A 228 1.45 18.27 1.25
C GLY A 228 0.45 17.45 2.07
N ILE A 229 0.85 16.26 2.55
CA ILE A 229 -0.03 15.43 3.40
C ILE A 229 -0.30 16.10 4.75
N CYS A 230 0.72 16.75 5.34
CA CYS A 230 0.56 17.50 6.58
C CYS A 230 -0.40 18.69 6.40
N ALA A 231 -0.31 19.41 5.28
CA ALA A 231 -1.22 20.50 4.96
C ALA A 231 -2.69 20.01 4.82
N ARG A 232 -2.92 18.84 4.21
CA ARG A 232 -4.26 18.24 4.13
C ARG A 232 -4.78 17.80 5.50
N LEU A 233 -3.93 17.20 6.33
CA LEU A 233 -4.29 16.84 7.71
C LEU A 233 -4.67 18.09 8.52
N MET A 234 -3.92 19.18 8.40
CA MET A 234 -4.24 20.45 9.05
C MET A 234 -5.62 20.98 8.65
N ILE A 235 -5.95 20.96 7.36
CA ILE A 235 -7.26 21.40 6.84
C ILE A 235 -8.38 20.51 7.37
N ALA A 236 -8.18 19.18 7.35
CA ALA A 236 -9.18 18.23 7.83
C ALA A 236 -9.44 18.33 9.34
N LEU A 237 -8.38 18.58 10.13
CA LEU A 237 -8.51 18.79 11.57
C LEU A 237 -9.26 20.09 11.87
N ALA A 238 -8.93 21.19 11.18
CA ALA A 238 -9.57 22.48 11.39
C ALA A 238 -11.06 22.48 10.99
N SER A 239 -11.40 21.89 9.84
CA SER A 239 -12.80 21.76 9.38
C SER A 239 -13.65 20.88 10.30
N SER A 240 -13.02 19.95 11.01
CA SER A 240 -13.65 19.10 12.03
C SER A 240 -13.70 19.75 13.43
N GLY A 241 -13.37 21.05 13.54
CA GLY A 241 -13.39 21.81 14.80
C GLY A 241 -12.13 21.64 15.67
N ASN A 242 -11.15 20.83 15.27
CA ASN A 242 -9.91 20.61 16.00
C ASN A 242 -8.78 21.55 15.51
N GLN A 243 -8.99 22.86 15.66
CA GLN A 243 -8.02 23.88 15.24
C GLN A 243 -6.67 23.74 15.97
N VAL A 244 -6.68 23.40 17.26
CA VAL A 244 -5.45 23.18 18.06
C VAL A 244 -4.66 21.99 17.52
N GLY A 245 -5.33 20.91 17.13
CA GLY A 245 -4.72 19.77 16.43
C GLY A 245 -3.99 20.20 15.16
N ALA A 246 -4.65 21.00 14.32
CA ALA A 246 -4.04 21.50 13.08
C ALA A 246 -2.78 22.35 13.34
N LEU A 247 -2.82 23.25 14.32
CA LEU A 247 -1.65 24.09 14.65
C LEU A 247 -0.48 23.29 15.24
N ARG A 248 -0.76 22.20 15.97
CA ARG A 248 0.27 21.27 16.46
C ARG A 248 1.01 20.57 15.31
N VAL A 249 0.29 20.14 14.27
CA VAL A 249 0.90 19.53 13.08
C VAL A 249 1.89 20.50 12.42
N PHE A 250 1.48 21.75 12.22
CA PHE A 250 2.36 22.78 11.65
C PHE A 250 3.63 23.00 12.49
N HIS A 251 3.48 23.19 13.79
CA HIS A 251 4.63 23.46 14.67
C HIS A 251 5.57 22.26 14.77
N GLY A 252 5.02 21.04 14.85
CA GLY A 252 5.82 19.81 14.86
C GLY A 252 6.68 19.68 13.61
N LEU A 253 6.06 19.80 12.43
CA LEU A 253 6.78 19.71 11.16
C LEU A 253 7.81 20.84 10.99
N ARG A 254 7.48 22.08 11.37
CA ARG A 254 8.42 23.20 11.32
C ARG A 254 9.67 22.95 12.16
N VAL A 255 9.50 22.48 13.40
CA VAL A 255 10.62 22.16 14.30
C VAL A 255 11.49 21.07 13.68
N GLN A 256 10.87 20.05 13.10
CA GLN A 256 11.60 18.95 12.46
C GLN A 256 12.38 19.41 11.22
N LEU A 257 11.76 20.17 10.31
CA LEU A 257 12.42 20.72 9.12
C LEU A 257 13.61 21.63 9.49
N GLN A 258 13.43 22.48 10.50
CA GLN A 258 14.50 23.35 10.98
C GLN A 258 15.65 22.55 11.59
N ARG A 259 15.35 21.49 12.36
CA ARG A 259 16.34 20.65 13.02
C ARG A 259 17.13 19.79 12.03
N GLU A 260 16.46 19.17 11.06
CA GLU A 260 17.08 18.20 10.15
C GLU A 260 17.71 18.85 8.92
N PHE A 261 17.11 19.94 8.41
CA PHE A 261 17.51 20.55 7.14
C PHE A 261 17.82 22.05 7.25
N GLY A 262 17.50 22.71 8.37
CA GLY A 262 17.72 24.15 8.54
C GLY A 262 16.82 25.01 7.65
N VAL A 263 15.70 24.47 7.17
CA VAL A 263 14.77 25.15 6.25
C VAL A 263 13.45 25.47 6.92
N ASP A 264 12.84 26.57 6.51
CA ASP A 264 11.47 26.91 6.86
C ASP A 264 10.45 26.09 6.05
N PRO A 265 9.23 25.88 6.56
CA PRO A 265 8.18 25.18 5.84
C PRO A 265 7.85 25.85 4.50
N GLY A 266 7.66 25.06 3.46
CA GLY A 266 7.30 25.49 2.12
C GLY A 266 5.92 26.15 2.00
N PRO A 267 5.58 26.59 0.76
CA PRO A 267 4.40 27.42 0.52
C PRO A 267 3.08 26.70 0.77
N GLU A 268 2.99 25.38 0.51
CA GLU A 268 1.74 24.63 0.71
C GLU A 268 1.35 24.58 2.19
N LEU A 269 2.30 24.22 3.07
CA LEU A 269 2.06 24.16 4.51
C LEU A 269 1.76 25.56 5.09
N ARG A 270 2.51 26.59 4.66
CA ARG A 270 2.28 27.97 5.10
C ARG A 270 0.90 28.50 4.69
N ARG A 271 0.41 28.17 3.49
CA ARG A 271 -0.94 28.55 3.04
C ARG A 271 -2.01 27.88 3.89
N ALA A 272 -1.87 26.58 4.19
CA ALA A 272 -2.81 25.89 5.08
C ALA A 272 -2.86 26.54 6.47
N HIS A 273 -1.68 26.87 7.04
CA HIS A 273 -1.59 27.58 8.32
C HIS A 273 -2.28 28.95 8.28
N GLN A 274 -2.05 29.76 7.24
CA GLN A 274 -2.67 31.08 7.10
C GLN A 274 -4.20 31.00 6.98
N ARG A 275 -4.72 30.05 6.19
CA ARG A 275 -6.17 29.81 6.06
C ARG A 275 -6.81 29.49 7.41
N ILE A 276 -6.14 28.68 8.23
CA ILE A 276 -6.60 28.33 9.58
C ILE A 276 -6.63 29.56 10.49
N LEU A 277 -5.59 30.40 10.47
CA LEU A 277 -5.51 31.60 11.32
C LEU A 277 -6.54 32.66 10.94
N ARG A 278 -6.93 32.71 9.66
CA ARG A 278 -7.93 33.66 9.15
C ARG A 278 -9.37 33.14 9.24
N HIS A 279 -9.58 31.95 9.82
CA HIS A 279 -10.89 31.29 9.88
C HIS A 279 -11.53 31.10 8.49
N GLU A 280 -10.70 30.92 7.45
CA GLU A 280 -11.14 30.63 6.06
C GLU A 280 -11.44 29.13 5.84
N ILE A 281 -11.51 28.36 6.93
CA ILE A 281 -11.93 26.97 6.97
C ILE A 281 -13.19 26.92 7.81
N HIS A 282 -14.34 26.70 7.16
CA HIS A 282 -15.62 26.60 7.84
C HIS A 282 -15.62 25.36 8.73
N SER A 283 -15.64 25.56 10.04
CA SER A 283 -15.86 24.47 11.00
C SER A 283 -17.33 24.06 10.92
N ARG A 284 -17.63 22.78 10.67
CA ARG A 284 -18.97 22.27 10.94
C ARG A 284 -19.16 22.21 12.45
N THR A 285 -19.71 23.27 13.03
CA THR A 285 -20.44 23.16 14.30
C THR A 285 -21.70 22.36 14.01
N ALA A 286 -21.71 21.10 14.45
CA ALA A 286 -22.94 20.35 14.68
C ALA A 286 -23.66 20.91 15.91
#